data_AF-A0A4Q7ECP8-F1
#
_entry.id   AF-A0A4Q7ECP8-F1
#
_cell.length_a   1.000
_cell.length_b   1.000
_cell.length_c   1.000
_cell.angle_alpha   90.00
_cell.angle_beta   90.00
_cell.angle_gamma   90.00
#
_symmetry.space_group_name_H-M   'P 1'
#
loop_
_entity.id
_entity.type
_entity.pdbx_description
1 polymer ?
#
loop_
_entity_poly.entity_id
_entity_poly.type
_entity_poly.pdbx_seq_one_letter_code
_entity_poly.pdbx_strand_id
1 'polypeptide(L)'
;MKLEAKSIKFLSPADEQSFFDRLNALSGVNDVYGLGFSVVIDTNQSLDDEELKEIIALFYRYGVNMKQLKAFLSEGNRIWFKHNQQSYWYKKVFGNRCSR
;
A
#
# COMPACT_ATOMS: atom_id res chain seq x y z
N MET A 1 1.47 6.27 -11.10
CA MET A 1 0.17 5.86 -10.52
C MET A 1 0.09 6.47 -9.13
N LYS A 2 -1.04 7.09 -8.78
CA LYS A 2 -1.16 7.81 -7.51
C LYS A 2 -1.98 7.00 -6.51
N LEU A 3 -1.42 6.80 -5.33
CA LEU A 3 -2.10 6.21 -4.19
C LEU A 3 -2.41 7.31 -3.17
N GLU A 4 -3.57 7.20 -2.53
CA GLU A 4 -4.01 8.17 -1.52
C GLU A 4 -4.11 7.50 -0.15
N ALA A 5 -3.31 7.99 0.79
CA ALA A 5 -3.35 7.62 2.19
C ALA A 5 -4.12 8.67 2.99
N LYS A 6 -5.42 8.42 3.19
CA LYS A 6 -6.35 9.32 3.88
C LYS A 6 -6.43 9.00 5.37
N SER A 7 -6.61 10.03 6.19
CA SER A 7 -6.90 9.90 7.63
C SER A 7 -5.88 9.07 8.41
N ILE A 8 -4.61 9.17 8.03
CA ILE A 8 -3.50 8.55 8.77
C ILE A 8 -3.43 9.19 10.16
N LYS A 9 -3.25 8.36 11.18
CA LYS A 9 -2.97 8.81 12.54
C LYS A 9 -1.56 8.39 12.90
N PHE A 10 -0.65 9.36 12.91
CA PHE A 10 0.67 9.17 13.48
C PHE A 10 0.59 9.28 15.00
N LEU A 11 1.21 8.33 15.70
CA LEU A 11 1.17 8.29 17.16
C LEU A 11 2.36 9.02 17.80
N SER A 12 3.36 9.38 17.00
CA SER A 12 4.51 10.20 17.41
C SER A 12 5.20 10.81 16.19
N PRO A 13 6.03 11.86 16.36
CA PRO A 13 6.84 12.40 15.27
C PRO A 13 7.80 11.38 14.65
N ALA A 14 8.35 10.46 15.47
CA ALA A 14 9.22 9.40 14.97
C ALA A 14 8.47 8.35 14.12
N ASP A 15 7.21 8.09 14.44
CA ASP A 15 6.35 7.19 13.67
C ASP A 15 5.94 7.81 12.32
N GLU A 16 5.69 9.12 12.32
CA GLU A 16 5.50 9.90 11.08
C GLU A 16 6.75 9.89 10.20
N GLN A 17 7.92 10.19 10.77
CA GLN A 17 9.18 10.15 10.05
C GLN A 17 9.44 8.76 9.46
N SER A 18 9.23 7.70 10.26
CA SER A 18 9.43 6.32 9.78
C SER A 18 8.51 5.95 8.62
N PHE A 19 7.29 6.50 8.56
CA PHE A 19 6.38 6.28 7.44
C PHE A 19 6.95 6.87 6.15
N PHE A 20 7.38 8.13 6.19
CA PHE A 20 7.94 8.81 5.02
C PHE A 20 9.29 8.23 4.59
N ASP A 21 10.18 7.93 5.54
CA ASP A 21 11.49 7.34 5.25
C ASP A 21 11.35 5.99 4.53
N ARG A 22 10.41 5.15 4.99
CA ARG A 22 10.15 3.85 4.34
C ARG A 22 9.61 4.02 2.94
N LEU A 23 8.71 4.98 2.70
CA LEU A 23 8.20 5.24 1.35
C LEU A 23 9.29 5.77 0.41
N ASN A 24 10.10 6.72 0.88
CA ASN A 24 11.19 7.31 0.10
C ASN A 24 12.33 6.33 -0.18
N ALA A 25 12.44 5.23 0.56
CA ALA A 25 13.41 4.18 0.32
C ALA A 25 13.03 3.24 -0.83
N LEU A 26 11.77 3.24 -1.29
CA LEU A 26 11.29 2.37 -2.37
C LEU A 26 11.61 3.01 -3.71
N SER A 27 12.30 2.29 -4.59
CA SER A 27 12.69 2.77 -5.92
C SER A 27 11.48 3.01 -6.85
N GLY A 28 10.39 2.29 -6.60
CA GLY A 28 9.12 2.40 -7.27
C GLY A 28 8.27 3.58 -6.79
N VAL A 29 8.69 4.33 -5.77
CA VAL A 29 8.04 5.57 -5.32
C VAL A 29 8.79 6.76 -5.92
N ASN A 30 8.10 7.53 -6.75
CA ASN A 30 8.67 8.71 -7.41
C ASN A 30 8.62 9.95 -6.50
N ASP A 31 7.51 10.11 -5.77
CA ASP A 31 7.30 11.27 -4.92
C ASP A 31 6.24 11.00 -3.84
N VAL A 32 6.32 11.71 -2.72
CA VAL A 32 5.37 11.65 -1.61
C VAL A 32 5.08 13.05 -1.10
N TYR A 33 3.82 13.48 -1.19
CA TYR A 33 3.43 14.83 -0.78
C TYR A 33 2.06 14.86 -0.09
N GLY A 34 1.88 15.87 0.76
CA GLY A 34 0.59 16.15 1.40
C GLY A 34 -0.37 16.88 0.45
N LEU A 35 -1.62 16.43 0.41
CA LEU A 35 -2.74 17.11 -0.26
C LEU A 35 -3.93 17.21 0.71
N GLY A 36 -4.04 18.36 1.39
CA GLY A 36 -5.05 18.57 2.43
C GLY A 36 -4.87 17.61 3.61
N PHE A 37 -5.85 16.75 3.86
CA PHE A 37 -5.82 15.73 4.93
C PHE A 37 -5.38 14.34 4.45
N SER A 38 -4.72 14.27 3.30
CA SER A 38 -4.28 13.01 2.69
C SER A 38 -2.81 13.11 2.29
N VAL A 39 -2.09 11.99 2.38
CA VAL A 39 -0.77 11.84 1.77
C VAL A 39 -0.95 11.17 0.42
N VAL A 40 -0.41 11.77 -0.63
CA VAL A 40 -0.38 11.20 -1.98
C VAL A 40 0.99 10.58 -2.20
N ILE A 41 0.99 9.35 -2.68
CA ILE A 41 2.19 8.57 -2.98
C ILE A 41 2.17 8.35 -4.48
N ASP A 42 3.07 9.02 -5.21
CA ASP A 42 3.25 8.78 -6.63
C ASP A 42 4.20 7.61 -6.83
N THR A 43 3.71 6.57 -7.50
CA THR A 43 4.40 5.30 -7.70
C THR A 43 4.55 5.02 -9.18
N ASN A 44 5.55 4.23 -9.55
CA ASN A 44 5.60 3.64 -10.88
C ASN A 44 4.45 2.66 -11.08
N GLN A 45 4.05 2.46 -12.34
CA GLN A 45 2.97 1.53 -12.67
C GLN A 45 3.35 0.08 -12.39
N SER A 46 4.66 -0.22 -12.41
CA SER A 46 5.23 -1.52 -12.05
C SER A 46 6.06 -1.33 -10.79
N LEU A 47 5.52 -1.77 -9.65
CA LEU A 47 6.28 -2.01 -8.43
C LEU A 47 6.79 -3.45 -8.47
N ASP A 48 7.97 -3.70 -7.92
CA ASP A 48 8.39 -5.08 -7.68
C ASP A 48 7.60 -5.71 -6.52
N ASP A 49 7.78 -7.03 -6.33
CA ASP A 49 7.02 -7.77 -5.33
C ASP A 49 7.40 -7.41 -3.89
N GLU A 50 8.64 -6.99 -3.63
CA GLU A 50 9.08 -6.59 -2.29
C GLU A 50 8.60 -5.18 -1.95
N GLU A 51 8.66 -4.25 -2.90
CA GLU A 51 8.10 -2.91 -2.79
C GLU A 51 6.59 -2.94 -2.56
N LEU A 52 5.88 -3.79 -3.31
CA LEU A 52 4.45 -3.97 -3.10
C LEU A 52 4.15 -4.52 -1.70
N LYS A 53 4.95 -5.45 -1.18
CA LYS A 53 4.80 -5.95 0.20
C LYS A 53 5.06 -4.87 1.24
N GLU A 54 6.06 -4.00 1.05
CA GLU A 54 6.32 -2.88 1.95
C GLU A 54 5.15 -1.88 1.95
N ILE A 55 4.61 -1.53 0.78
CA ILE A 55 3.43 -0.66 0.69
C ILE A 55 2.21 -1.31 1.35
N ILE A 56 2.01 -2.61 1.16
CA ILE A 56 0.95 -3.38 1.85
C ILE A 56 1.11 -3.28 3.37
N ALA A 57 2.33 -3.48 3.88
CA ALA A 57 2.62 -3.44 5.31
C ALA A 57 2.37 -2.04 5.90
N LEU A 58 2.84 -0.99 5.22
CA LEU A 58 2.60 0.41 5.61
C LEU A 58 1.09 0.70 5.62
N PHE A 59 0.38 0.39 4.55
CA PHE A 59 -1.05 0.69 4.48
C PHE A 59 -1.83 -0.06 5.55
N TYR A 60 -1.44 -1.29 5.86
CA TYR A 60 -2.03 -2.06 6.93
C TYR A 60 -1.78 -1.42 8.31
N ARG A 61 -0.52 -1.07 8.61
CA ARG A 61 -0.09 -0.50 9.90
C ARG A 61 -0.76 0.85 10.18
N TYR A 62 -0.83 1.72 9.17
CA TYR A 62 -1.37 3.07 9.30
C TYR A 62 -2.88 3.15 9.01
N GLY A 63 -3.56 2.01 8.82
CA GLY A 63 -5.00 1.95 8.63
C GLY A 63 -5.48 2.57 7.30
N VAL A 64 -4.58 2.67 6.32
CA VAL A 64 -4.88 3.24 5.00
C VAL A 64 -5.76 2.28 4.21
N ASN A 65 -6.64 2.83 3.36
CA ASN A 65 -7.48 2.05 2.48
C ASN A 65 -6.64 1.25 1.47
N MET A 66 -6.64 -0.08 1.57
CA MET A 66 -5.82 -0.98 0.75
C MET A 66 -6.49 -1.39 -0.57
N LYS A 67 -7.75 -1.01 -0.83
CA LYS A 67 -8.46 -1.41 -2.06
C LYS A 67 -7.78 -0.92 -3.34
N GLN A 68 -7.10 0.23 -3.26
CA GLN A 68 -6.33 0.81 -4.36
C GLN A 68 -5.14 -0.07 -4.80
N LEU A 69 -4.58 -0.88 -3.89
CA LEU A 69 -3.45 -1.77 -4.20
C LEU A 69 -3.82 -2.89 -5.17
N LYS A 70 -5.11 -3.14 -5.38
CA LYS A 70 -5.61 -4.10 -6.38
C LYS A 70 -5.11 -3.78 -7.80
N ALA A 71 -4.81 -2.51 -8.08
CA ALA A 71 -4.30 -2.08 -9.38
C ALA A 71 -2.91 -2.64 -9.72
N PHE A 72 -2.12 -3.04 -8.72
CA PHE A 72 -0.80 -3.67 -8.93
C PHE A 72 -0.89 -5.18 -9.16
N LEU A 73 -2.08 -5.77 -9.23
CA LEU A 73 -2.24 -7.17 -9.58
C LEU A 73 -1.76 -7.41 -11.02
N SER A 74 -0.72 -8.24 -11.15
CA SER A 74 -0.18 -8.70 -12.43
C SER A 74 -0.30 -10.22 -12.54
N GLU A 75 0.11 -10.78 -13.67
CA GLU A 75 0.21 -12.24 -13.81
C GLU A 75 1.33 -12.82 -12.95
N GLY A 76 2.48 -12.13 -12.86
CA GLY A 76 3.64 -12.56 -12.09
C GLY A 76 3.40 -12.65 -10.59
N ASN A 77 2.63 -11.71 -10.02
CA ASN A 77 2.38 -11.68 -8.57
C ASN A 77 1.07 -12.38 -8.15
N ARG A 78 0.29 -12.91 -9.10
CA ARG A 78 -1.07 -13.44 -8.85
C ARG A 78 -1.09 -14.53 -7.76
N ILE A 79 -0.07 -15.38 -7.73
CA ILE A 79 0.01 -16.52 -6.80
C ILE A 79 0.09 -16.02 -5.35
N TRP A 80 1.06 -15.17 -5.03
CA TRP A 80 1.25 -14.70 -3.65
C TRP A 80 0.31 -13.54 -3.29
N PHE A 81 -0.03 -12.65 -4.24
CA PHE A 81 -0.80 -11.45 -3.94
C PHE A 81 -2.30 -11.71 -3.88
N LYS A 82 -2.85 -12.49 -4.83
CA LYS A 82 -4.30 -12.75 -4.95
C LYS A 82 -4.71 -14.15 -4.51
N HIS A 83 -3.97 -15.20 -4.85
CA HIS A 83 -4.39 -16.57 -4.50
C HIS A 83 -4.11 -16.91 -3.04
N ASN A 84 -3.21 -16.18 -2.37
CA ASN A 84 -3.00 -16.32 -0.94
C ASN A 84 -4.11 -15.64 -0.11
N GLN A 85 -5.27 -16.30 -0.05
CA GLN A 85 -6.45 -15.78 0.65
C GLN A 85 -6.31 -15.75 2.18
N GLN A 86 -5.31 -16.45 2.72
CA GLN A 86 -5.03 -16.50 4.16
C GLN A 86 -4.19 -15.31 4.63
N SER A 87 -3.58 -14.57 3.71
CA SER A 87 -2.77 -13.39 4.04
C SER A 87 -3.59 -12.30 4.73
N TYR A 88 -2.94 -11.61 5.69
CA TYR A 88 -3.56 -10.54 6.47
C TYR A 88 -4.09 -9.37 5.62
N TRP A 89 -3.48 -9.11 4.46
CA TRP A 89 -3.89 -8.04 3.56
C TRP A 89 -5.09 -8.41 2.66
N TYR A 90 -5.33 -9.70 2.43
CA TYR A 90 -6.23 -10.16 1.36
C TYR A 90 -7.62 -9.54 1.47
N LYS A 91 -8.24 -9.61 2.66
CA LYS A 91 -9.59 -9.07 2.90
C LYS A 91 -9.67 -7.57 2.68
N LYS A 92 -8.60 -6.82 2.99
CA LYS A 92 -8.57 -5.36 2.84
C LYS A 92 -8.33 -4.92 1.39
N VAL A 93 -7.60 -5.71 0.61
CA VAL A 93 -7.32 -5.44 -0.81
C VAL A 93 -8.45 -5.94 -1.71
N PHE A 94 -8.87 -7.19 -1.56
CA PHE A 94 -9.79 -7.88 -2.48
C PHE A 94 -11.21 -8.06 -1.93
N GLY A 95 -11.42 -7.82 -0.63
CA GLY A 95 -12.70 -8.05 0.03
C GLY A 95 -12.87 -9.49 0.53
N ASN A 96 -14.08 -9.83 0.97
CA ASN A 96 -14.42 -11.20 1.32
C ASN A 96 -14.47 -12.06 0.05
N ARG A 97 -14.20 -13.37 0.21
CA ARG A 97 -14.40 -14.36 -0.85
C ARG A 97 -15.77 -14.09 -1.48
N CYS A 98 -15.82 -13.89 -2.80
CA CYS A 98 -17.08 -14.06 -3.51
C CYS A 98 -17.53 -15.49 -3.22
N SER A 99 -18.49 -15.66 -2.33
CA SER A 99 -19.34 -16.85 -2.33
C SER A 99 -20.08 -16.80 -3.67
N ARG A 100 -19.55 -17.52 -4.64
CA ARG A 100 -20.30 -17.97 -5.80
C ARG A 100 -20.64 -19.42 -5.55
#